data_AF-A0AB73LZD7-F1
#
_entry.id   AF-A0AB73LZD7-F1
#
_cell.length_a   1.000
_cell.length_b   1.000
_cell.length_c   1.000
_cell.angle_alpha   90.00
_cell.angle_beta   90.00
_cell.angle_gamma   90.00
#
_symmetry.space_group_name_H-M   'P 1'
#
loop_
_entity.id
_entity.type
_entity.pdbx_description
1 polymer ?
#
loop_
_entity_poly.entity_id
_entity_poly.type
_entity_poly.pdbx_seq_one_letter_code
_entity_poly.pdbx_strand_id
1 'polypeptide(L)'
;MNSCTRGFTWCTGGSPDCRGDHQGITYVLPTLGDGTPFNLEDGQEPLSIGAGVHFNEREGDGAPRVIVHIQGGPRDLDTQIDMRLSEAHDLDELLLRANEHAAAILLASVPKYYREVVLPDIKAVP
;
A
#
# COMPACT_ATOMS: atom_id res chain seq x y z
N MET A 1 10.55 17.81 13.22
CA MET A 1 9.25 17.97 13.90
C MET A 1 8.33 18.71 12.95
N ASN A 2 7.60 17.99 12.10
CA ASN A 2 6.67 18.60 11.15
C ASN A 2 5.29 17.99 11.39
N SER A 3 4.67 18.36 12.52
CA SER A 3 3.29 18.02 12.80
C SER A 3 2.46 19.23 12.43
N CYS A 4 1.54 19.07 11.50
CA CYS A 4 0.48 20.03 11.29
C CYS A 4 -0.17 20.39 12.63
N THR A 5 -0.36 21.69 12.91
CA THR A 5 -0.82 22.20 14.22
C THR A 5 -2.25 21.78 14.60
N ARG A 6 -2.95 21.07 13.70
CA ARG A 6 -4.29 20.52 13.92
C ARG A 6 -4.32 19.20 14.72
N GLY A 7 -3.17 18.63 15.08
CA GLY A 7 -3.11 17.56 16.09
C GLY A 7 -3.36 16.14 15.57
N PHE A 8 -3.29 15.90 14.27
CA PHE A 8 -3.37 14.55 13.69
C PHE A 8 -2.02 13.83 13.84
N THR A 9 -1.97 12.80 14.69
CA THR A 9 -0.75 12.02 14.96
C THR A 9 -0.22 11.27 13.74
N TRP A 10 -1.06 11.06 12.72
CA TRP A 10 -0.73 10.36 11.48
C TRP A 10 -0.28 11.31 10.36
N CYS A 11 -0.41 12.63 10.52
CA CYS A 11 -0.01 13.59 9.49
C CYS A 11 1.51 13.78 9.52
N THR A 12 2.21 13.22 8.54
CA THR A 12 3.67 13.34 8.37
C THR A 12 4.03 14.28 7.21
N GLY A 13 3.07 14.59 6.34
CA GLY A 13 3.23 15.45 5.17
C GLY A 13 2.24 16.60 5.16
N GLY A 14 2.75 17.80 4.89
CA GLY A 14 1.99 19.02 4.66
C GLY A 14 2.96 20.17 4.40
N SER A 15 2.63 21.03 3.44
CA SER A 15 3.31 22.34 3.32
C SER A 15 3.17 23.09 4.66
N PRO A 16 4.14 23.91 5.10
CA PRO A 16 3.97 24.77 6.28
C PRO A 16 2.68 25.60 6.22
N ASP A 17 2.24 25.90 4.99
CA ASP A 17 1.00 26.61 4.67
C ASP A 17 -0.13 25.67 4.21
N CYS A 18 -0.12 24.39 4.59
CA CYS A 18 -0.93 23.23 4.13
C CYS A 18 -2.40 23.48 3.73
N ARG A 19 -2.98 24.66 3.96
CA ARG A 19 -4.27 25.12 3.43
C ARG A 19 -5.43 24.23 3.88
N GLY A 20 -5.22 23.42 4.91
CA GLY A 20 -6.19 22.45 5.39
C GLY A 20 -6.08 21.07 4.73
N ASP A 21 -5.08 20.83 3.88
CA ASP A 21 -4.71 19.53 3.33
C ASP A 21 -3.74 18.81 4.29
N HIS A 22 -4.15 17.63 4.74
CA HIS A 22 -3.43 16.80 5.69
C HIS A 22 -3.32 15.39 5.15
N GLN A 23 -2.10 14.88 5.02
CA GLN A 23 -1.88 13.51 4.56
C GLN A 23 -0.81 12.77 5.36
N GLY A 24 -1.01 11.46 5.46
CA GLY A 24 -0.05 10.52 6.01
C GLY A 24 -0.04 9.26 5.16
N ILE A 25 1.09 8.96 4.53
CA ILE A 25 1.24 7.84 3.60
C ILE A 25 2.42 6.99 4.04
N THR A 26 2.24 5.67 3.99
CA THR A 26 3.33 4.70 4.10
C THR A 26 3.59 4.10 2.73
N TYR A 27 4.86 4.14 2.30
CA TYR A 27 5.28 3.62 1.00
C TYR A 27 5.99 2.29 1.13
N VAL A 28 5.78 1.44 0.14
CA VAL A 28 6.54 0.21 -0.09
C VAL A 28 7.12 0.23 -1.50
N LEU A 29 8.28 -0.41 -1.66
CA LEU A 29 8.90 -0.62 -2.98
C LEU A 29 8.48 -1.98 -3.54
N PRO A 30 8.14 -2.07 -4.84
CA PRO A 30 7.92 -3.34 -5.49
C PRO A 30 9.24 -4.09 -5.61
N THR A 31 9.16 -5.42 -5.49
CA THR A 31 10.31 -6.32 -5.65
C THR A 31 10.32 -7.05 -6.98
N LEU A 32 9.25 -6.95 -7.78
CA LEU A 32 9.11 -7.56 -9.10
C LEU A 32 8.38 -6.61 -10.07
N GLY A 33 8.68 -6.74 -11.37
CA GLY A 33 8.02 -5.99 -12.44
C GLY A 33 8.73 -4.70 -12.85
N ASP A 34 7.98 -3.82 -13.51
CA ASP A 34 8.45 -2.50 -13.94
C ASP A 34 8.66 -1.59 -12.72
N GLY A 35 9.77 -0.84 -12.70
CA GLY A 35 10.07 0.09 -11.63
C GLY A 35 10.70 -0.53 -10.37
N THR A 36 11.07 -1.81 -10.41
CA THR A 36 11.96 -2.39 -9.39
C THR A 36 13.39 -1.88 -9.55
N PRO A 37 14.15 -1.67 -8.46
CA PRO A 37 15.50 -1.10 -8.52
C PRO A 37 16.47 -1.77 -9.50
N PHE A 38 16.35 -3.08 -9.73
CA PHE A 38 17.24 -3.83 -10.61
C PHE A 38 16.84 -3.80 -12.10
N ASN A 39 15.67 -3.26 -12.43
CA ASN A 39 15.17 -3.09 -13.80
C ASN A 39 15.21 -1.63 -14.26
N LEU A 40 15.86 -0.74 -13.50
CA LEU A 40 15.94 0.69 -13.80
C LEU A 40 17.18 1.00 -14.66
N GLU A 41 17.03 1.97 -15.54
CA GLU A 41 18.15 2.61 -16.22
C GLU A 41 18.80 3.69 -15.34
N ASP A 42 20.01 4.11 -15.69
CA ASP A 42 20.72 5.16 -14.97
C ASP A 42 19.89 6.46 -14.91
N GLY A 43 19.69 6.98 -13.71
CA GLY A 43 18.93 8.20 -13.46
C GLY A 43 17.42 8.00 -13.28
N GLN A 44 16.91 6.76 -13.33
CA GLN A 44 15.53 6.46 -12.97
C GLN A 44 15.38 6.15 -11.47
N GLU A 45 14.26 6.59 -10.90
CA GLU A 45 13.89 6.26 -9.52
C GLU A 45 12.98 5.04 -9.46
N PRO A 46 13.03 4.23 -8.38
CA PRO A 46 12.11 3.12 -8.19
C PRO A 46 10.65 3.57 -8.16
N LEU A 47 9.77 2.69 -8.63
CA LEU A 47 8.34 2.85 -8.39
C LEU A 47 8.08 2.61 -6.90
N SER A 48 7.13 3.33 -6.33
CA SER A 48 6.68 3.14 -4.96
C SER A 48 5.16 3.15 -4.90
N ILE A 49 4.62 2.32 -4.02
CA ILE A 49 3.18 2.20 -3.79
C ILE A 49 2.92 2.66 -2.36
N GLY A 50 2.20 3.76 -2.24
CA GLY A 50 1.77 4.37 -1.01
C GLY A 50 0.33 4.01 -0.67
N ALA A 51 0.06 3.74 0.61
CA ALA A 51 -1.29 3.71 1.15
C ALA A 51 -1.35 4.60 2.40
N GLY A 52 -2.44 5.32 2.58
CA GLY A 52 -2.50 6.36 3.60
C GLY A 52 -3.89 6.93 3.86
N VAL A 53 -3.89 8.02 4.63
CA VAL A 53 -5.08 8.82 4.93
C VAL A 53 -4.84 10.24 4.42
N HIS A 54 -5.86 10.80 3.79
CA HIS A 54 -5.92 12.19 3.33
C HIS A 54 -7.16 12.86 3.93
N PHE A 55 -7.02 14.09 4.38
CA PHE A 55 -8.11 14.92 4.87
C PHE A 55 -7.91 16.36 4.42
N ASN A 56 -8.88 16.90 3.69
CA ASN A 56 -8.84 18.28 3.24
C ASN A 56 -10.03 19.09 3.79
N GLU A 57 -9.73 20.04 4.67
CA GLU A 57 -10.74 20.91 5.30
C GLU A 57 -11.54 21.76 4.31
N ARG A 58 -11.03 21.94 3.07
CA ARG A 58 -11.68 22.76 2.04
C ARG A 58 -12.60 21.98 1.11
N GLU A 59 -12.51 20.65 1.10
CA GLU A 59 -13.26 19.81 0.15
C GLU A 59 -14.71 19.57 0.57
N GLY A 60 -15.12 20.09 1.72
CA GLY A 60 -16.53 20.22 2.12
C GLY A 60 -17.23 18.92 2.54
N ASP A 61 -16.62 17.74 2.33
CA ASP A 61 -17.14 16.46 2.82
C ASP A 61 -16.85 16.23 4.32
N GLY A 62 -15.88 16.96 4.87
CA GLY A 62 -15.51 16.93 6.29
C GLY A 62 -15.03 15.56 6.78
N ALA A 63 -14.71 14.63 5.87
CA ALA A 63 -14.40 13.25 6.20
C ALA A 63 -13.01 12.85 5.69
N PRO A 64 -12.22 12.10 6.48
CA PRO A 64 -10.97 11.54 5.99
C PRO A 64 -11.24 10.50 4.90
N ARG A 65 -10.30 10.42 3.96
CA ARG A 65 -10.28 9.47 2.84
C ARG A 65 -9.09 8.56 2.97
N VAL A 66 -9.25 7.33 2.48
CA VAL A 66 -8.12 6.43 2.27
C VAL A 66 -7.53 6.74 0.91
N ILE A 67 -6.22 6.84 0.84
CA ILE A 67 -5.52 7.11 -0.42
C ILE A 67 -4.61 5.95 -0.80
N VAL A 68 -4.55 5.69 -2.11
CA VAL A 68 -3.50 4.90 -2.74
C VAL A 68 -2.75 5.82 -3.70
N HIS A 69 -1.43 5.84 -3.59
CA HIS A 69 -0.56 6.69 -4.38
C HIS A 69 0.50 5.83 -5.08
N ILE A 70 0.71 6.05 -6.38
CA ILE A 70 1.78 5.41 -7.15
C ILE A 70 2.73 6.50 -7.61
N GLN A 71 4.00 6.37 -7.21
CA GLN A 71 5.01 7.40 -7.45
C GLN A 71 6.27 6.80 -8.08
N GLY A 72 6.88 7.53 -9.03
CA GLY A 72 8.18 7.23 -9.61
C GLY A 72 8.15 6.15 -10.70
N GLY A 73 9.21 5.35 -10.76
CA GLY A 73 9.41 4.35 -11.80
C GLY A 73 9.88 4.92 -13.14
N PRO A 74 10.00 4.08 -14.18
CA PRO A 74 10.61 4.47 -15.47
C PRO A 74 9.85 5.55 -16.24
N ARG A 75 8.58 5.78 -15.89
CA ARG A 75 7.71 6.78 -16.53
C ARG A 75 7.44 8.00 -15.66
N ASP A 76 8.11 8.10 -14.51
CA ASP A 76 7.91 9.17 -13.53
C ASP A 76 6.41 9.36 -13.19
N LEU A 77 5.78 8.28 -12.69
CA LEU A 77 4.37 8.31 -12.35
C LEU A 77 4.14 9.17 -11.10
N ASP A 78 3.03 9.89 -11.09
CA ASP A 78 2.52 10.62 -9.93
C ASP A 78 1.00 10.57 -10.02
N THR A 79 0.41 9.52 -9.47
CA THR A 79 -1.04 9.30 -9.53
C THR A 79 -1.61 8.84 -8.21
N GLN A 80 -2.65 9.54 -7.77
CA GLN A 80 -3.31 9.31 -6.50
C GLN A 80 -4.79 9.03 -6.73
N ILE A 81 -5.32 8.10 -5.94
CA ILE A 81 -6.74 7.80 -5.86
C ILE A 81 -7.19 8.05 -4.43
N ASP A 82 -8.25 8.86 -4.29
CA ASP A 82 -8.91 9.18 -3.04
C ASP A 82 -10.21 8.37 -2.93
N MET A 83 -10.34 7.60 -1.85
CA MET A 83 -11.46 6.70 -1.64
C MET A 83 -12.18 7.02 -0.34
N ARG A 84 -13.51 6.94 -0.38
CA ARG A 84 -14.33 6.83 0.83
C ARG A 84 -14.05 5.50 1.52
N LEU A 85 -14.39 5.42 2.81
CA LEU A 85 -14.16 4.21 3.61
C LEU A 85 -14.79 2.94 3.02
N SER A 86 -15.97 3.05 2.40
CA SER A 86 -16.61 1.90 1.73
C SER A 86 -15.85 1.43 0.50
N GLU A 87 -15.38 2.35 -0.33
CA GLU A 87 -14.61 2.05 -1.55
C GLU A 87 -13.25 1.43 -1.19
N ALA A 88 -12.62 1.94 -0.13
CA ALA A 88 -11.38 1.38 0.40
C ALA A 88 -11.58 -0.04 0.96
N HIS A 89 -12.71 -0.30 1.62
CA HIS A 89 -13.05 -1.63 2.11
C HIS A 89 -13.30 -2.61 0.96
N ASP A 90 -14.03 -2.18 -0.07
CA ASP A 90 -14.25 -3.00 -1.28
C ASP A 90 -12.91 -3.35 -1.97
N LEU A 91 -11.97 -2.39 -2.03
CA LEU A 91 -10.64 -2.65 -2.57
C LEU A 91 -9.85 -3.65 -1.72
N ASP A 92 -9.90 -3.53 -0.39
CA ASP A 92 -9.26 -4.47 0.53
C ASP A 92 -9.76 -5.91 0.32
N GLU A 93 -11.09 -6.10 0.18
CA GLU A 93 -11.65 -7.42 -0.13
C GLU A 93 -11.14 -7.97 -1.48
N LEU A 94 -11.04 -7.11 -2.51
CA LEU A 94 -10.52 -7.52 -3.82
C LEU A 94 -9.05 -7.94 -3.74
N LEU A 95 -8.22 -7.19 -3.00
CA LEU A 95 -6.81 -7.51 -2.79
C LEU A 95 -6.63 -8.82 -2.01
N LEU A 96 -7.43 -9.04 -0.97
CA LEU A 96 -7.41 -10.27 -0.18
C LEU A 96 -7.72 -11.49 -1.08
N ARG A 97 -8.79 -11.42 -1.88
CA ARG A 97 -9.15 -12.49 -2.81
C ARG A 97 -8.09 -12.73 -3.88
N ALA A 98 -7.47 -11.67 -4.40
CA ALA A 98 -6.38 -11.79 -5.36
C ALA A 98 -5.16 -12.51 -4.74
N ASN A 99 -4.83 -12.21 -3.49
CA ASN A 99 -3.76 -12.88 -2.74
C ASN A 99 -4.06 -14.35 -2.50
N GLU A 100 -5.29 -14.69 -2.09
CA GLU A 100 -5.73 -16.08 -1.92
C GLU A 100 -5.60 -16.88 -3.24
N HIS A 101 -6.01 -16.28 -4.36
CA HIS A 101 -5.89 -16.92 -5.66
C HIS A 101 -4.42 -17.12 -6.06
N ALA A 102 -3.58 -16.09 -5.90
CA ALA A 102 -2.15 -16.19 -6.19
C ALA A 102 -1.47 -17.29 -5.35
N ALA A 103 -1.82 -17.37 -4.05
CA ALA A 103 -1.33 -18.42 -3.16
C ALA A 103 -1.80 -19.82 -3.58
N ALA A 104 -3.06 -19.97 -4.00
CA ALA A 104 -3.58 -21.24 -4.50
C ALA A 104 -2.86 -21.72 -5.76
N ILE A 105 -2.58 -20.81 -6.71
CA ILE A 105 -1.79 -21.11 -7.91
C ILE A 105 -0.38 -21.57 -7.53
N LEU A 106 0.27 -20.85 -6.61
CA LEU A 106 1.60 -21.22 -6.12
C LEU A 106 1.59 -22.63 -5.50
N LEU A 107 0.64 -22.92 -4.61
CA LEU A 107 0.51 -24.25 -3.99
C LEU A 107 0.19 -25.36 -5.00
N ALA A 108 -0.58 -25.06 -6.05
CA ALA A 108 -0.87 -25.99 -7.13
C ALA A 108 0.37 -26.32 -7.97
N SER A 109 1.30 -25.37 -8.10
CA SER A 109 2.55 -25.53 -8.84
C SER A 109 3.63 -26.36 -8.11
N VAL A 110 3.48 -26.57 -6.79
CA VAL A 110 4.42 -27.37 -6.00
C VAL A 110 4.24 -28.88 -6.30
N PRO A 111 5.29 -29.61 -6.70
CA PRO A 111 5.21 -31.06 -6.93
C PRO A 111 4.72 -31.81 -5.69
N LYS A 112 3.87 -32.84 -5.89
CA LYS A 112 3.22 -33.62 -4.81
C LYS A 112 4.16 -34.08 -3.69
N TYR A 113 5.42 -34.40 -4.00
CA TYR A 113 6.40 -34.91 -3.05
C TYR A 113 6.91 -33.87 -2.02
N TYR A 114 6.69 -32.57 -2.24
CA TYR A 114 7.04 -31.51 -1.29
C TYR A 114 5.87 -31.06 -0.40
N ARG A 115 4.63 -31.47 -0.72
CA ARG A 115 3.46 -31.19 0.15
C ARG A 115 3.50 -31.97 1.47
N GLU A 116 4.31 -33.03 1.54
CA GLU A 116 4.47 -33.88 2.74
C GLU A 116 5.63 -33.47 3.65
N VAL A 117 6.37 -32.39 3.38
CA VAL A 117 7.40 -31.90 4.32
C VAL A 117 6.74 -31.15 5.50
N VAL A 118 6.26 -31.95 6.46
CA VAL A 118 6.17 -31.73 7.91
C VAL A 118 5.84 -30.29 8.37
N LEU A 119 4.55 -30.01 8.54
CA LEU A 119 4.16 -29.20 9.69
C LEU A 119 4.37 -30.10 10.93
N PRO A 120 5.16 -29.70 11.94
CA PRO A 120 5.31 -30.51 13.13
C PRO A 120 3.93 -30.69 13.77
N ASP A 121 3.56 -31.95 14.05
CA ASP A 121 2.39 -32.27 14.85
C ASP A 121 2.43 -31.40 16.11
N ILE A 122 1.46 -30.50 16.24
CA ILE A 122 1.19 -29.83 17.51
C ILE A 122 0.72 -30.95 18.43
N LYS A 123 1.66 -31.57 19.15
CA LYS A 123 1.33 -32.49 20.25
C LYS A 123 0.40 -31.71 21.15
N ALA A 124 -0.87 -32.14 21.18
CA ALA A 124 -1.80 -31.74 22.22
C ALA A 124 -1.10 -32.05 23.55
N VAL A 125 -0.70 -31.00 24.26
CA VAL A 125 -0.17 -31.12 25.62
C VAL A 125 -1.34 -31.58 26.49
N PRO A 126 -1.17 -32.64 27.31
CA PRO A 126 -2.24 -33.17 28.17
C PRO A 126 -2.72 -32.18 29.22
#